data_AF-A0A8J5W2B0-F1
#
_entry.id   AF-A0A8J5W2B0-F1
#
_cell.length_a   1.000
_cell.length_b   1.000
_cell.length_c   1.000
_cell.angle_alpha   90.00
_cell.angle_beta   90.00
_cell.angle_gamma   90.00
#
_symmetry.space_group_name_H-M   'P 1'
#
loop_
_entity.id
_entity.type
_entity.pdbx_description
1 polymer ?
#
loop_
_entity_poly.entity_id
_entity_poly.type
_entity_poly.pdbx_seq_one_letter_code
_entity_poly.pdbx_strand_id
1 'polypeptide(L)'
;MEERVAASLEHDRKLSAKAAVARRIKRAETATRAVMRYKSDPTYRFLHDRTADLFADLLKEDMRKLADGKVREFSLAAKWCPSLDSSYDRSTLLCEAIARRLFPKGSSPELTTDLSDAHYAYRTRERLRKVALVPLRCALKLPEVFISSRAWESVAYTRVASVAMNNYKDLFLKHDAERFNAYLADVKSGKKKIAAGALLPHDIINSLDSDSDSDSNRDVVDLQWQQMVDDMRALGKLRSCVAVCDVSDSMYGLPMDVCVALGLLVSELSEDPWRGRVITFSKHPELC
;
A
#
# COMPACT_ATOMS: atom_id res chain seq x y z
N MET A 1 -14.65 29.40 27.21
CA MET A 1 -14.50 28.45 26.09
C MET A 1 -13.02 28.13 25.84
N GLU A 2 -12.15 29.15 25.88
CA GLU A 2 -10.70 29.03 25.68
C GLU A 2 -9.97 28.15 26.71
N GLU A 3 -10.31 28.23 28.01
CA GLU A 3 -9.69 27.38 29.04
C GLU A 3 -9.98 25.88 28.87
N ARG A 4 -11.19 25.53 28.38
CA ARG A 4 -11.55 24.13 28.09
C ARG A 4 -10.80 23.59 26.88
N VAL A 5 -10.59 24.42 25.86
CA VAL A 5 -9.78 24.07 24.68
C VAL A 5 -8.32 23.91 25.07
N ALA A 6 -7.77 24.81 25.90
CA ALA A 6 -6.40 24.72 26.40
C ALA A 6 -6.16 23.45 27.23
N ALA A 7 -7.08 23.11 28.14
CA ALA A 7 -7.01 21.88 28.93
C ALA A 7 -7.08 20.61 28.05
N SER A 8 -7.93 20.60 27.01
CA SER A 8 -8.00 19.50 26.04
C SER A 8 -6.68 19.35 25.27
N LEU A 9 -6.12 20.45 24.75
CA LEU A 9 -4.85 20.44 24.03
C LEU A 9 -3.69 19.95 24.90
N GLU A 10 -3.67 20.33 26.19
CA GLU A 10 -2.64 19.86 27.12
C GLU A 10 -2.80 18.37 27.45
N HIS A 11 -4.03 17.89 27.62
CA HIS A 11 -4.33 16.48 27.77
C HIS A 11 -3.88 15.66 26.55
N ASP A 12 -4.22 16.13 25.34
CA ASP A 12 -3.83 15.48 24.08
C ASP A 12 -2.31 15.47 23.89
N ARG A 13 -1.63 16.55 24.28
CA ARG A 13 -0.16 16.62 24.33
C ARG A 13 0.43 15.57 25.27
N LYS A 14 -0.11 15.44 26.48
CA LYS A 14 0.33 14.44 27.47
C LYS A 14 0.10 13.02 26.96
N LEU A 15 -1.06 12.73 26.37
CA LEU A 15 -1.34 11.44 25.75
C LEU A 15 -0.41 11.14 24.58
N SER A 16 -0.19 12.10 23.69
CA SER A 16 0.71 11.96 22.55
C SER A 16 2.16 11.70 22.99
N ALA A 17 2.63 12.39 24.04
CA ALA A 17 3.94 12.17 24.63
C ALA A 17 4.08 10.76 25.23
N LYS A 18 3.10 10.31 26.03
CA LYS A 18 3.07 8.93 26.57
C LYS A 18 3.08 7.90 25.45
N ALA A 19 2.27 8.09 24.42
CA ALA A 19 2.23 7.21 23.25
C ALA A 19 3.56 7.21 22.48
N ALA A 20 4.25 8.35 22.37
CA ALA A 20 5.56 8.44 21.73
C ALA A 20 6.63 7.63 22.49
N VAL A 21 6.64 7.72 23.82
CA VAL A 21 7.53 6.92 24.68
C VAL A 21 7.24 5.43 24.53
N ALA A 22 5.97 5.02 24.64
CA ALA A 22 5.57 3.63 24.47
C ALA A 22 5.96 3.07 23.08
N ARG A 23 5.78 3.86 22.01
CA ARG A 23 6.26 3.51 20.66
C ARG A 23 7.78 3.35 20.61
N ARG A 24 8.55 4.20 21.29
CA ARG A 24 10.02 4.10 21.32
C ARG A 24 10.48 2.83 22.04
N ILE A 25 9.85 2.50 23.17
CA ILE A 25 10.12 1.27 23.93
C ILE A 25 9.84 0.04 23.05
N LYS A 26 8.63 -0.04 22.48
CA LYS A 26 8.24 -1.16 21.59
C LYS A 26 9.19 -1.31 20.40
N ARG A 27 9.67 -0.20 19.82
CA ARG A 27 10.68 -0.24 18.73
C ARG A 27 11.99 -0.85 19.20
N ALA A 28 12.49 -0.44 20.37
CA ALA A 28 13.72 -0.98 20.93
C ALA A 28 13.58 -2.48 21.24
N GLU A 29 12.47 -2.90 21.85
CA GLU A 29 12.18 -4.32 22.13
C GLU A 29 12.13 -5.16 20.84
N THR A 30 11.52 -4.63 19.78
CA THR A 30 11.42 -5.34 18.50
C THR A 30 12.81 -5.49 17.85
N ALA A 31 13.62 -4.43 17.87
CA ALA A 31 14.99 -4.47 17.36
C ALA A 31 15.86 -5.47 18.16
N THR A 32 15.77 -5.45 19.49
CA THR A 32 16.47 -6.42 20.36
C THR A 32 16.04 -7.85 20.03
N ARG A 33 14.75 -8.09 19.83
CA ARG A 33 14.23 -9.41 19.43
C ARG A 33 14.79 -9.88 18.09
N ALA A 34 14.88 -8.98 17.10
CA ALA A 34 15.46 -9.28 15.79
C ALA A 34 16.94 -9.67 15.92
N VAL A 35 17.73 -8.90 16.67
CA VAL A 35 19.15 -9.20 16.92
C VAL A 35 19.33 -10.52 17.68
N MET A 36 18.50 -10.78 18.69
CA MET A 36 18.56 -12.03 19.45
C MET A 36 18.22 -13.23 18.55
N ARG A 37 17.15 -13.14 17.75
CA ARG A 37 16.79 -14.17 16.76
C ARG A 37 17.91 -14.43 15.77
N TYR A 38 18.53 -13.38 15.23
CA TYR A 38 19.66 -13.51 14.31
C TYR A 38 20.84 -14.25 14.94
N LYS A 39 21.08 -14.07 16.24
CA LYS A 39 22.16 -14.76 16.96
C LYS A 39 21.82 -16.20 17.31
N SER A 40 20.58 -16.47 17.75
CA SER A 40 20.21 -17.77 18.34
C SER A 40 19.60 -18.77 17.34
N ASP A 41 18.96 -18.30 16.28
CA ASP A 41 18.21 -19.13 15.32
C ASP A 41 18.95 -19.18 13.97
N PRO A 42 19.59 -20.32 13.63
CA PRO A 42 20.31 -20.48 12.37
C PRO A 42 19.43 -20.35 11.13
N THR A 43 18.18 -20.80 11.21
CA THR A 43 17.22 -20.75 10.09
C THR A 43 16.81 -19.31 9.82
N TYR A 44 16.51 -18.56 10.87
CA TYR A 44 16.22 -17.13 10.76
C TYR A 44 17.40 -16.36 10.16
N ARG A 45 18.62 -16.61 10.66
CA ARG A 45 19.84 -15.98 10.13
C ARG A 45 20.04 -16.28 8.65
N PHE A 46 19.95 -17.56 8.25
CA PHE A 46 20.09 -17.96 6.85
C PHE A 46 19.06 -17.27 5.96
N LEU A 47 17.79 -17.26 6.35
CA LEU A 47 16.73 -16.60 5.58
C LEU A 47 16.96 -15.09 5.48
N HIS A 48 17.35 -14.45 6.59
CA HIS A 48 17.67 -13.02 6.63
C HIS A 48 18.81 -12.66 5.68
N ASP A 49 19.91 -13.41 5.74
CA ASP A 49 21.08 -13.19 4.89
C ASP A 49 20.75 -13.41 3.41
N ARG A 50 20.05 -14.51 3.07
CA ARG A 50 19.63 -14.79 1.69
C ARG A 50 18.67 -13.74 1.14
N THR A 51 17.78 -13.23 1.98
CA THR A 51 16.87 -12.14 1.59
C THR A 51 17.65 -10.85 1.34
N ALA A 52 18.62 -10.53 2.20
CA ALA A 52 19.47 -9.35 2.05
C ALA A 52 20.36 -9.44 0.79
N ASP A 53 20.93 -10.62 0.51
CA ASP A 53 21.69 -10.89 -0.72
C ASP A 53 20.82 -10.65 -1.97
N LEU A 54 19.63 -11.27 -2.00
CA LEU A 54 18.71 -11.16 -3.14
C LEU A 54 18.35 -9.71 -3.45
N PHE A 55 17.96 -8.94 -2.42
CA PHE A 55 17.66 -7.52 -2.62
C PHE A 55 18.89 -6.73 -3.07
N ALA A 56 20.05 -6.97 -2.48
CA ALA A 56 21.27 -6.25 -2.86
C ALA A 56 21.65 -6.52 -4.33
N ASP A 57 21.59 -7.77 -4.78
CA ASP A 57 21.91 -8.16 -6.15
C ASP A 57 20.91 -7.55 -7.15
N LEU A 58 19.61 -7.67 -6.89
CA LEU A 58 18.56 -7.10 -7.76
C LEU A 58 18.64 -5.57 -7.82
N LEU A 59 18.85 -4.90 -6.68
CA LEU A 59 18.99 -3.43 -6.66
C LEU A 59 20.25 -2.99 -7.41
N LYS A 60 21.35 -3.72 -7.28
CA LYS A 60 22.59 -3.43 -8.01
C LYS A 60 22.39 -3.54 -9.52
N GLU A 61 21.67 -4.57 -9.97
CA GLU A 61 21.32 -4.74 -11.38
C GLU A 61 20.38 -3.63 -11.88
N ASP A 62 19.34 -3.31 -11.11
CA ASP A 62 18.40 -2.23 -11.45
C ASP A 62 19.09 -0.87 -11.52
N MET A 63 20.06 -0.60 -10.63
CA MET A 63 20.87 0.62 -10.68
C MET A 63 21.72 0.71 -11.96
N ARG A 64 22.25 -0.43 -12.45
CA ARG A 64 22.96 -0.49 -13.74
C ARG A 64 22.01 -0.25 -14.89
N LYS A 65 20.86 -0.93 -14.90
CA LYS A 65 19.81 -0.73 -15.93
C LYS A 65 19.30 0.70 -15.95
N LEU A 66 19.22 1.37 -14.80
CA LEU A 66 18.86 2.78 -14.72
C LEU A 66 19.90 3.67 -15.42
N ALA A 67 21.19 3.41 -15.19
CA ALA A 67 22.28 4.13 -15.85
C ALA A 67 22.27 3.92 -17.38
N ASP A 68 21.91 2.71 -17.83
CA ASP A 68 21.77 2.36 -19.25
C ASP A 68 20.44 2.82 -19.89
N GLY A 69 19.54 3.44 -19.11
CA GLY A 69 18.21 3.87 -19.57
C GLY A 69 17.19 2.74 -19.79
N LYS A 70 17.50 1.50 -19.40
CA LYS A 70 16.67 0.30 -19.60
C LYS A 70 15.60 0.12 -18.52
N VAL A 71 14.77 1.15 -18.32
CA VAL A 71 13.76 1.20 -17.24
C VAL A 71 12.71 0.08 -17.34
N ARG A 72 12.44 -0.45 -18.53
CA ARG A 72 11.45 -1.52 -18.75
C ARG A 72 11.92 -2.90 -18.25
N GLU A 73 13.21 -3.06 -18.01
CA GLU A 73 13.82 -4.32 -17.56
C GLU A 73 14.04 -4.35 -16.04
N PHE A 74 13.50 -3.38 -15.31
CA PHE A 74 13.65 -3.29 -13.87
C PHE A 74 12.95 -4.46 -13.18
N SER A 75 13.62 -4.97 -12.15
CA SER A 75 12.97 -5.80 -11.17
C SER A 75 12.00 -4.97 -10.31
N LEU A 76 11.11 -5.64 -9.58
CA LEU A 76 10.27 -5.00 -8.56
C LEU A 76 10.99 -4.86 -7.21
N ALA A 77 12.30 -5.15 -7.12
CA ALA A 77 13.05 -5.14 -5.86
C ALA A 77 12.99 -3.77 -5.18
N ALA A 78 13.16 -2.66 -5.90
CA ALA A 78 13.07 -1.32 -5.32
C ALA A 78 11.69 -0.99 -4.76
N LYS A 79 10.62 -1.56 -5.35
CA LYS A 79 9.24 -1.40 -4.87
C LYS A 79 9.04 -2.15 -3.55
N TRP A 80 9.53 -3.39 -3.46
CA TRP A 80 9.31 -4.27 -2.30
C TRP A 80 10.37 -4.17 -1.20
N CYS A 81 11.53 -3.60 -1.49
CA CYS A 81 12.56 -3.36 -0.49
C CYS A 81 11.99 -2.46 0.61
N PRO A 82 12.18 -2.79 1.90
CA PRO A 82 11.69 -1.97 2.98
C PRO A 82 12.28 -0.55 2.90
N SER A 83 11.47 0.45 3.26
CA SER A 83 11.96 1.81 3.47
C SER A 83 12.67 1.90 4.82
N LEU A 84 13.69 2.76 4.91
CA LEU A 84 14.36 3.05 6.18
C LEU A 84 13.33 3.45 7.24
N ASP A 85 13.48 2.88 8.43
CA ASP A 85 12.64 3.14 9.60
C ASP A 85 11.14 2.81 9.40
N SER A 86 10.80 2.05 8.36
CA SER A 86 9.48 1.44 8.22
C SER A 86 9.22 0.41 9.32
N SER A 87 7.96 -0.02 9.49
CA SER A 87 7.62 -1.11 10.41
C SER A 87 8.42 -2.39 10.11
N TYR A 88 8.62 -2.71 8.83
CA TYR A 88 9.39 -3.86 8.38
C TYR A 88 10.89 -3.72 8.68
N ASP A 89 11.50 -2.55 8.44
CA ASP A 89 12.90 -2.32 8.79
C ASP A 89 13.10 -2.37 10.31
N ARG A 90 12.20 -1.76 11.07
CA ARG A 90 12.28 -1.76 12.55
C ARG A 90 12.15 -3.15 13.17
N SER A 91 11.49 -4.09 12.47
CA SER A 91 11.29 -5.45 12.97
C SER A 91 12.32 -6.46 12.51
N THR A 92 13.08 -6.16 11.45
CA THR A 92 14.02 -7.10 10.83
C THR A 92 15.44 -6.56 10.68
N LEU A 93 15.62 -5.24 10.75
CA LEU A 93 16.87 -4.51 10.47
C LEU A 93 17.45 -4.83 9.08
N LEU A 94 16.58 -5.25 8.15
CA LEU A 94 16.98 -5.73 6.84
C LEU A 94 17.61 -4.63 5.97
N CYS A 95 17.20 -3.36 6.13
CA CYS A 95 17.78 -2.28 5.35
C CYS A 95 19.28 -2.11 5.61
N GLU A 96 19.75 -2.31 6.85
CA GLU A 96 21.17 -2.25 7.15
C GLU A 96 21.92 -3.40 6.46
N ALA A 97 21.38 -4.62 6.53
CA ALA A 97 21.98 -5.80 5.91
C ALA A 97 22.07 -5.68 4.38
N ILE A 98 21.03 -5.16 3.72
CA ILE A 98 21.01 -4.86 2.28
C ILE A 98 22.02 -3.75 1.97
N ALA A 99 22.00 -2.66 2.74
CA ALA A 99 22.87 -1.50 2.50
C ALA A 99 24.36 -1.85 2.59
N ARG A 100 24.75 -2.65 3.58
CA ARG A 100 26.14 -3.10 3.76
C ARG A 100 26.63 -3.99 2.60
N ARG A 101 25.74 -4.79 2.00
CA ARG A 101 26.05 -5.63 0.82
C ARG A 101 26.13 -4.83 -0.47
N LEU A 102 25.24 -3.85 -0.63
CA LEU A 102 25.20 -2.99 -1.82
C LEU A 102 26.34 -1.96 -1.83
N PHE A 103 26.74 -1.46 -0.66
CA PHE A 103 27.78 -0.45 -0.49
C PHE A 103 28.83 -0.88 0.56
N PRO A 104 29.72 -1.85 0.23
CA PRO A 104 30.78 -2.26 1.13
C PRO A 104 31.77 -1.12 1.44
N LYS A 105 32.53 -1.26 2.53
CA LYS A 105 33.63 -0.32 2.84
C LYS A 105 34.62 -0.23 1.67
N GLY A 106 35.08 0.98 1.36
CA GLY A 106 35.95 1.29 0.23
C GLY A 106 35.23 1.52 -1.10
N SER A 107 33.91 1.29 -1.18
CA SER A 107 33.16 1.46 -2.44
C SER A 107 32.98 2.91 -2.88
N SER A 108 33.10 3.85 -1.95
CA SER A 108 32.96 5.29 -2.22
C SER A 108 33.86 6.11 -1.31
N PRO A 109 34.20 7.36 -1.70
CA PRO A 109 35.03 8.24 -0.89
C PRO A 109 34.47 8.53 0.52
N GLU A 110 33.13 8.45 0.66
CA GLU A 110 32.42 8.64 1.93
C GLU A 110 32.40 7.40 2.83
N LEU A 111 32.77 6.23 2.29
CA LEU A 111 32.75 4.94 2.99
C LEU A 111 34.19 4.41 3.15
N THR A 112 35.07 5.17 3.80
CA THR A 112 36.45 4.74 4.04
C THR A 112 36.50 3.46 4.90
N THR A 113 37.58 2.69 4.76
CA THR A 113 37.76 1.41 5.46
C THR A 113 37.84 1.60 6.98
N ASP A 114 38.37 2.73 7.38
CA ASP A 114 38.67 3.24 8.72
C ASP A 114 37.46 3.80 9.49
N LEU A 115 36.27 3.85 8.88
CA LEU A 115 35.04 4.24 9.56
C LEU A 115 34.66 3.29 10.71
N SER A 116 34.20 3.88 11.82
CA SER A 116 33.58 3.12 12.91
C SER A 116 32.31 2.41 12.43
N ASP A 117 32.01 1.24 12.99
CA ASP A 117 30.89 0.40 12.53
C ASP A 117 29.54 1.15 12.59
N ALA A 118 29.33 1.94 13.65
CA ALA A 118 28.13 2.76 13.80
C ALA A 118 27.99 3.84 12.72
N HIS A 119 29.09 4.55 12.39
CA HIS A 119 29.08 5.54 11.31
C HIS A 119 28.91 4.89 9.94
N TYR A 120 29.54 3.73 9.73
CA TYR A 120 29.40 2.93 8.51
C TYR A 120 27.94 2.47 8.30
N ALA A 121 27.28 1.94 9.33
CA ALA A 121 25.88 1.55 9.29
C ALA A 121 24.96 2.73 8.95
N TYR A 122 25.18 3.89 9.57
CA TYR A 122 24.43 5.10 9.28
C TYR A 122 24.59 5.56 7.81
N ARG A 123 25.85 5.65 7.34
CA ARG A 123 26.17 6.12 5.98
C ARG A 123 25.65 5.18 4.91
N THR A 124 25.81 3.87 5.08
CA THR A 124 25.32 2.88 4.10
C THR A 124 23.80 2.89 4.02
N ARG A 125 23.08 2.93 5.15
CA ARG A 125 21.62 3.06 5.17
C ARG A 125 21.16 4.33 4.42
N GLU A 126 21.78 5.47 4.70
CA GLU A 126 21.46 6.71 3.98
C GLU A 126 21.72 6.61 2.46
N ARG A 127 22.80 5.95 2.04
CA ARG A 127 23.07 5.69 0.62
C ARG A 127 22.06 4.74 -0.01
N LEU A 128 21.63 3.68 0.69
CA LEU A 128 20.56 2.80 0.22
C LEU A 128 19.30 3.61 -0.11
N ARG A 129 18.91 4.54 0.76
CA ARG A 129 17.77 5.43 0.48
C ARG A 129 18.04 6.36 -0.71
N LYS A 130 19.11 7.16 -0.64
CA LYS A 130 19.33 8.28 -1.58
C LYS A 130 19.84 7.85 -2.96
N VAL A 131 20.71 6.84 -3.00
CA VAL A 131 21.42 6.44 -4.23
C VAL A 131 20.71 5.28 -4.92
N ALA A 132 20.09 4.36 -4.17
CA ALA A 132 19.38 3.22 -4.75
C ALA A 132 17.86 3.43 -4.79
N LEU A 133 17.20 3.49 -3.63
CA LEU A 133 15.73 3.41 -3.57
C LEU A 133 15.02 4.63 -4.17
N VAL A 134 15.46 5.86 -3.89
CA VAL A 134 14.80 7.06 -4.41
C VAL A 134 14.85 7.14 -5.95
N PRO A 135 16.01 7.01 -6.62
CA PRO A 135 16.09 7.03 -8.08
C PRO A 135 15.32 5.89 -8.73
N LEU A 136 15.46 4.66 -8.21
CA LEU A 136 14.76 3.50 -8.76
C LEU A 136 13.24 3.61 -8.63
N ARG A 137 12.74 4.05 -7.47
CA ARG A 137 11.29 4.26 -7.27
C ARG A 137 10.73 5.41 -8.09
N CYS A 138 11.52 6.46 -8.32
CA CYS A 138 11.17 7.56 -9.22
C CYS A 138 11.05 7.06 -10.67
N ALA A 139 12.02 6.27 -11.15
CA ALA A 139 11.98 5.66 -12.49
C ALA A 139 10.81 4.67 -12.65
N LEU A 140 10.46 3.93 -11.59
CA LEU A 140 9.25 3.10 -11.54
C LEU A 140 7.95 3.92 -11.53
N LYS A 141 8.01 5.24 -11.32
CA LYS A 141 6.89 6.16 -11.18
C LYS A 141 5.92 5.78 -10.05
N LEU A 142 6.47 5.40 -8.89
CA LEU A 142 5.66 5.11 -7.71
C LEU A 142 5.05 6.41 -7.14
N PRO A 143 3.74 6.44 -6.83
CA PRO A 143 3.05 7.65 -6.39
C PRO A 143 3.62 8.22 -5.10
N GLU A 144 4.09 7.38 -4.17
CA GLU A 144 4.60 7.79 -2.86
C GLU A 144 5.82 8.72 -2.97
N VAL A 145 6.66 8.53 -4.01
CA VAL A 145 7.81 9.40 -4.25
C VAL A 145 7.33 10.82 -4.55
N PHE A 146 6.38 10.97 -5.47
CA PHE A 146 5.84 12.27 -5.88
C PHE A 146 4.99 12.92 -4.77
N ILE A 147 4.22 12.13 -4.02
CA ILE A 147 3.46 12.59 -2.86
C ILE A 147 4.42 13.16 -1.81
N SER A 148 5.51 12.44 -1.51
CA SER A 148 6.48 12.87 -0.50
C SER A 148 7.23 14.15 -0.89
N SER A 149 7.49 14.35 -2.19
CA SER A 149 8.13 15.55 -2.72
C SER A 149 7.15 16.68 -3.06
N ARG A 150 5.83 16.48 -2.82
CA ARG A 150 4.74 17.40 -3.21
C ARG A 150 4.73 17.74 -4.71
N ALA A 151 5.23 16.84 -5.55
CA ALA A 151 5.30 16.99 -7.00
C ALA A 151 4.09 16.31 -7.67
N TRP A 152 2.88 16.79 -7.36
CA TRP A 152 1.61 16.19 -7.79
C TRP A 152 1.46 16.16 -9.30
N GLU A 153 2.02 17.17 -9.99
CA GLU A 153 2.08 17.29 -11.44
C GLU A 153 2.74 16.08 -12.12
N SER A 154 3.65 15.40 -11.43
CA SER A 154 4.40 14.24 -11.94
C SER A 154 3.67 12.91 -11.75
N VAL A 155 2.56 12.88 -11.01
CA VAL A 155 1.78 11.65 -10.78
C VAL A 155 1.10 11.21 -12.07
N ALA A 156 1.37 9.97 -12.47
CA ALA A 156 0.75 9.33 -13.63
C ALA A 156 -0.41 8.43 -13.19
N TYR A 157 -1.63 8.97 -13.08
CA TYR A 157 -2.81 8.26 -12.55
C TYR A 157 -3.10 6.92 -13.23
N THR A 158 -2.86 6.81 -14.54
CA THR A 158 -3.05 5.56 -15.30
C THR A 158 -2.13 4.41 -14.85
N ARG A 159 -1.04 4.71 -14.14
CA ARG A 159 -0.08 3.72 -13.62
C ARG A 159 -0.26 3.46 -12.14
N VAL A 160 -1.15 4.17 -11.46
CA VAL A 160 -1.41 3.99 -10.03
C VAL A 160 -2.20 2.70 -9.85
N ALA A 161 -1.70 1.80 -8.99
CA ALA A 161 -2.36 0.55 -8.66
C ALA A 161 -3.67 0.80 -7.89
N SER A 162 -4.63 -0.12 -7.98
CA SER A 162 -5.98 0.02 -7.38
C SER A 162 -5.93 0.35 -5.89
N VAL A 163 -5.12 -0.39 -5.12
CA VAL A 163 -4.93 -0.18 -3.67
C VAL A 163 -4.32 1.19 -3.36
N ALA A 164 -3.32 1.60 -4.14
CA ALA A 164 -2.71 2.93 -3.97
C ALA A 164 -3.70 4.05 -4.34
N MET A 165 -4.56 3.83 -5.35
CA MET A 165 -5.61 4.77 -5.70
C MET A 165 -6.58 4.95 -4.53
N ASN A 166 -7.04 3.85 -3.94
CA ASN A 166 -7.95 3.91 -2.80
C ASN A 166 -7.33 4.61 -1.58
N ASN A 167 -6.06 4.31 -1.27
CA ASN A 167 -5.37 4.89 -0.12
C ASN A 167 -5.04 6.38 -0.27
N TYR A 168 -4.83 6.87 -1.50
CA TYR A 168 -4.35 8.22 -1.75
C TYR A 168 -5.39 9.13 -2.43
N LYS A 169 -6.61 8.64 -2.70
CA LYS A 169 -7.69 9.41 -3.35
C LYS A 169 -7.95 10.76 -2.68
N ASP A 170 -8.06 10.80 -1.35
CA ASP A 170 -8.30 12.06 -0.61
C ASP A 170 -7.15 13.06 -0.77
N LEU A 171 -5.91 12.56 -0.84
CA LEU A 171 -4.74 13.40 -1.07
C LEU A 171 -4.72 13.95 -2.50
N PHE A 172 -5.08 13.14 -3.49
CA PHE A 172 -5.21 13.58 -4.88
C PHE A 172 -6.30 14.64 -5.02
N LEU A 173 -7.46 14.45 -4.38
CA LEU A 173 -8.53 15.44 -4.35
C LEU A 173 -8.13 16.73 -3.66
N LYS A 174 -7.38 16.65 -2.57
CA LYS A 174 -6.95 17.83 -1.82
C LYS A 174 -5.90 18.67 -2.55
N HIS A 175 -5.00 18.03 -3.30
CA HIS A 175 -3.81 18.69 -3.84
C HIS A 175 -3.77 18.78 -5.37
N ASP A 176 -4.52 17.97 -6.11
CA ASP A 176 -4.55 17.94 -7.58
C ASP A 176 -5.94 17.58 -8.12
N ALA A 177 -6.97 18.25 -7.57
CA ALA A 177 -8.39 18.00 -7.87
C ALA A 177 -8.70 18.06 -9.37
N GLU A 178 -8.19 19.07 -10.07
CA GLU A 178 -8.52 19.32 -11.48
C GLU A 178 -8.05 18.19 -12.40
N ARG A 179 -6.77 17.80 -12.30
CA ARG A 179 -6.22 16.71 -13.12
C ARG A 179 -6.81 15.37 -12.74
N PHE A 180 -7.07 15.16 -11.45
CA PHE A 180 -7.67 13.93 -10.97
C PHE A 180 -9.11 13.78 -11.47
N ASN A 181 -9.94 14.82 -11.39
CA ASN A 181 -11.30 14.82 -11.93
C ASN A 181 -11.33 14.65 -13.45
N ALA A 182 -10.39 15.29 -14.17
CA ALA A 182 -10.23 15.08 -15.61
C ALA A 182 -9.87 13.62 -15.93
N TYR A 183 -9.00 13.00 -15.12
CA TYR A 183 -8.69 11.58 -15.25
C TYR A 183 -9.93 10.70 -15.00
N LEU A 184 -10.73 10.98 -13.98
CA LEU A 184 -11.97 10.23 -13.72
C LEU A 184 -12.97 10.37 -14.87
N ALA A 185 -13.11 11.56 -15.45
CA ALA A 185 -13.94 11.77 -16.63
C ALA A 185 -13.43 10.99 -17.87
N ASP A 186 -12.11 10.91 -18.07
CA ASP A 186 -11.52 10.09 -19.11
C ASP A 186 -11.76 8.58 -18.89
N VAL A 187 -11.76 8.12 -17.63
CA VAL A 187 -12.09 6.73 -17.29
C VAL A 187 -13.57 6.45 -17.51
N LYS A 188 -14.47 7.35 -17.05
CA LYS A 188 -15.92 7.27 -17.31
C LYS A 188 -16.27 7.20 -18.79
N SER A 189 -15.55 7.96 -19.62
CA SER A 189 -15.73 7.95 -21.08
C SER A 189 -15.04 6.78 -21.79
N GLY A 190 -14.40 5.87 -21.05
CA GLY A 190 -13.71 4.70 -21.60
C GLY A 190 -12.38 4.99 -22.31
N LYS A 191 -11.90 6.24 -22.28
CA LYS A 191 -10.60 6.62 -22.89
C LYS A 191 -9.42 6.07 -22.11
N LYS A 192 -9.59 5.88 -20.80
CA LYS A 192 -8.59 5.31 -19.89
C LYS A 192 -9.22 4.20 -19.06
N LYS A 193 -8.38 3.30 -18.53
CA LYS A 193 -8.79 2.25 -17.60
C LYS A 193 -8.22 2.53 -16.22
N ILE A 194 -9.02 2.29 -15.19
CA ILE A 194 -8.58 2.27 -13.80
C ILE A 194 -8.24 0.84 -13.41
N ALA A 195 -7.17 0.64 -12.64
CA ALA A 195 -6.87 -0.67 -12.10
C ALA A 195 -7.90 -1.02 -11.00
N ALA A 196 -8.47 -2.23 -11.06
CA ALA A 196 -9.36 -2.77 -10.04
C ALA A 196 -8.88 -4.12 -9.46
N GLY A 197 -8.16 -4.94 -10.22
CA GLY A 197 -7.93 -6.36 -9.91
C GLY A 197 -7.16 -6.73 -8.63
N ALA A 198 -6.59 -5.78 -7.87
CA ALA A 198 -5.97 -6.07 -6.57
C ALA A 198 -6.86 -5.71 -5.36
N LEU A 199 -8.02 -5.07 -5.58
CA LEU A 199 -9.01 -4.81 -4.52
C LEU A 199 -10.03 -5.94 -4.49
N LEU A 200 -10.45 -6.34 -3.30
CA LEU A 200 -11.57 -7.26 -3.12
C LEU A 200 -12.89 -6.49 -3.15
N PRO A 201 -14.03 -7.14 -3.46
CA PRO A 201 -15.33 -6.47 -3.53
C PRO A 201 -15.68 -5.65 -2.28
N HIS A 202 -15.43 -6.20 -1.09
CA HIS A 202 -15.69 -5.52 0.18
C HIS A 202 -14.72 -4.36 0.43
N ASP A 203 -13.47 -4.43 -0.04
CA ASP A 203 -12.53 -3.31 0.07
C ASP A 203 -12.96 -2.11 -0.77
N ILE A 204 -13.60 -2.37 -1.92
CA ILE A 204 -14.17 -1.32 -2.79
C ILE A 204 -15.36 -0.68 -2.08
N ILE A 205 -16.31 -1.48 -1.59
CA ILE A 205 -17.53 -0.97 -0.94
C ILE A 205 -17.21 -0.25 0.38
N ASN A 206 -16.36 -0.81 1.24
CA ASN A 206 -16.00 -0.18 2.52
C ASN A 206 -15.27 1.15 2.34
N SER A 207 -14.76 1.43 1.13
CA SER A 207 -14.16 2.72 0.82
C SER A 207 -15.17 3.86 0.63
N LEU A 208 -16.49 3.55 0.61
CA LEU A 208 -17.60 4.51 0.64
C LEU A 208 -17.91 4.99 2.07
N ASP A 209 -17.66 4.15 3.09
CA ASP A 209 -17.94 4.47 4.49
C ASP A 209 -16.95 5.47 5.10
N SER A 210 -15.93 5.90 4.35
CA SER A 210 -15.05 6.99 4.79
C SER A 210 -15.78 8.33 4.70
N ASP A 211 -15.77 9.11 5.79
CA ASP A 211 -16.38 10.45 5.96
C ASP A 211 -16.05 11.52 4.88
N SER A 212 -15.24 11.21 3.85
CA SER A 212 -15.03 12.09 2.69
C SER A 212 -16.16 11.93 1.66
N ASP A 213 -17.29 12.56 1.98
CA ASP A 213 -18.53 12.59 1.19
C ASP A 213 -18.41 13.51 -0.05
N SER A 214 -17.35 13.34 -0.84
CA SER A 214 -17.14 14.06 -2.10
C SER A 214 -17.62 13.23 -3.29
N ASP A 215 -18.29 13.86 -4.26
CA ASP A 215 -18.78 13.18 -5.47
C ASP A 215 -17.66 12.43 -6.22
N SER A 216 -16.46 13.00 -6.24
CA SER A 216 -15.28 12.37 -6.84
C SER A 216 -14.82 11.10 -6.13
N ASN A 217 -15.10 10.94 -4.83
CA ASN A 217 -14.79 9.71 -4.11
C ASN A 217 -15.71 8.58 -4.57
N ARG A 218 -17.02 8.85 -4.63
CA ARG A 218 -18.01 7.89 -5.15
C ARG A 218 -17.68 7.47 -6.57
N ASP A 219 -17.28 8.42 -7.41
CA ASP A 219 -16.84 8.16 -8.78
C ASP A 219 -15.67 7.16 -8.87
N VAL A 220 -14.68 7.26 -7.98
CA VAL A 220 -13.55 6.31 -7.98
C VAL A 220 -14.04 4.92 -7.64
N VAL A 221 -14.89 4.79 -6.63
CA VAL A 221 -15.42 3.50 -6.19
C VAL A 221 -16.26 2.86 -7.28
N ASP A 222 -17.19 3.62 -7.87
CA ASP A 222 -18.07 3.14 -8.95
C ASP A 222 -17.25 2.66 -10.15
N LEU A 223 -16.22 3.42 -10.55
CA LEU A 223 -15.34 3.04 -11.67
C LEU A 223 -14.50 1.80 -11.36
N GLN A 224 -14.04 1.63 -10.11
CA GLN A 224 -13.33 0.42 -9.69
C GLN A 224 -14.26 -0.80 -9.64
N TRP A 225 -15.49 -0.63 -9.15
CA TRP A 225 -16.51 -1.68 -9.13
C TRP A 225 -16.88 -2.11 -10.54
N GLN A 226 -17.22 -1.16 -11.42
CA GLN A 226 -17.55 -1.44 -12.82
C GLN A 226 -16.42 -2.19 -13.52
N GLN A 227 -15.16 -1.78 -13.32
CA GLN A 227 -14.04 -2.48 -13.93
C GLN A 227 -13.89 -3.92 -13.41
N MET A 228 -14.07 -4.15 -12.11
CA MET A 228 -14.05 -5.50 -11.55
C MET A 228 -15.14 -6.40 -12.15
N VAL A 229 -16.36 -5.86 -12.30
CA VAL A 229 -17.50 -6.58 -12.90
C VAL A 229 -17.24 -6.88 -14.37
N ASP A 230 -16.69 -5.91 -15.13
CA ASP A 230 -16.35 -6.09 -16.54
C ASP A 230 -15.25 -7.14 -16.73
N ASP A 231 -14.20 -7.11 -15.89
CA ASP A 231 -13.11 -8.10 -15.91
C ASP A 231 -13.65 -9.51 -15.64
N MET A 232 -14.56 -9.67 -14.67
CA MET A 232 -15.20 -10.95 -14.36
C MET A 232 -16.15 -11.41 -15.48
N ARG A 233 -16.93 -10.48 -16.05
CA ARG A 233 -17.86 -10.76 -17.15
C ARG A 233 -17.11 -11.18 -18.42
N ALA A 234 -15.88 -10.70 -18.62
CA ALA A 234 -15.01 -11.13 -19.71
C ALA A 234 -14.56 -12.60 -19.56
N LEU A 235 -14.49 -13.13 -18.33
CA LEU A 235 -14.17 -14.55 -18.07
C LEU A 235 -15.38 -15.45 -18.30
N GLY A 236 -16.60 -14.94 -18.10
CA GLY A 236 -17.84 -15.66 -18.34
C GLY A 236 -19.02 -15.09 -17.56
N LYS A 237 -20.22 -15.60 -17.84
CA LYS A 237 -21.45 -15.28 -17.11
C LYS A 237 -21.89 -16.47 -16.27
N LEU A 238 -22.50 -16.18 -15.12
CA LEU A 238 -23.12 -17.21 -14.28
C LEU A 238 -24.55 -17.46 -14.76
N ARG A 239 -24.84 -18.69 -15.18
CA ARG A 239 -26.19 -19.11 -15.57
C ARG A 239 -26.91 -19.68 -14.36
N SER A 240 -28.16 -19.26 -14.15
CA SER A 240 -29.05 -19.82 -13.11
C SER A 240 -28.46 -19.76 -11.69
N CYS A 241 -27.78 -18.67 -11.34
CA CYS A 241 -27.21 -18.47 -10.00
C CYS A 241 -27.99 -17.40 -9.24
N VAL A 242 -28.30 -17.67 -7.97
CA VAL A 242 -28.93 -16.72 -7.04
C VAL A 242 -28.00 -16.49 -5.85
N ALA A 243 -27.78 -15.23 -5.50
CA ALA A 243 -27.03 -14.86 -4.32
C ALA A 243 -27.95 -14.88 -3.09
N VAL A 244 -27.55 -15.62 -2.05
CA VAL A 244 -28.21 -15.62 -0.74
C VAL A 244 -27.18 -15.16 0.28
N CYS A 245 -27.40 -14.00 0.88
CA CYS A 245 -26.47 -13.35 1.78
C CYS A 245 -26.93 -13.48 3.23
N ASP A 246 -26.16 -14.18 4.06
CA ASP A 246 -26.36 -14.18 5.50
C ASP A 246 -26.00 -12.81 6.08
N VAL A 247 -27.02 -12.15 6.66
CA VAL A 247 -26.93 -10.85 7.35
C VAL A 247 -27.43 -10.97 8.79
N SER A 248 -27.36 -12.17 9.36
CA SER A 248 -27.68 -12.41 10.77
C SER A 248 -26.72 -11.69 11.71
N ASP A 249 -27.14 -11.46 12.95
CA ASP A 249 -26.34 -10.75 13.97
C ASP A 249 -24.95 -11.37 14.20
N SER A 250 -24.79 -12.68 13.97
CA SER A 250 -23.48 -13.37 14.04
C SER A 250 -22.49 -12.97 12.95
N MET A 251 -22.97 -12.36 11.86
CA MET A 251 -22.14 -11.92 10.73
C MET A 251 -21.55 -10.53 10.94
N TYR A 252 -21.93 -9.81 12.01
CA TYR A 252 -21.57 -8.42 12.23
C TYR A 252 -20.06 -8.13 12.07
N GLY A 253 -19.75 -7.08 11.30
CA GLY A 253 -18.39 -6.66 10.95
C GLY A 253 -17.94 -7.20 9.59
N LEU A 254 -16.65 -7.45 9.43
CA LEU A 254 -16.04 -7.87 8.16
C LEU A 254 -16.73 -9.07 7.47
N PRO A 255 -17.22 -10.11 8.18
CA PRO A 255 -17.92 -11.21 7.53
C PRO A 255 -19.17 -10.77 6.76
N MET A 256 -19.95 -9.84 7.32
CA MET A 256 -21.14 -9.29 6.68
C MET A 256 -20.77 -8.46 5.45
N ASP A 257 -19.76 -7.58 5.54
CA ASP A 257 -19.29 -6.76 4.41
C ASP A 257 -18.86 -7.65 3.23
N VAL A 258 -18.08 -8.70 3.52
CA VAL A 258 -17.64 -9.69 2.53
C VAL A 258 -18.83 -10.41 1.89
N CYS A 259 -19.79 -10.84 2.71
CA CYS A 259 -20.99 -11.55 2.26
C CYS A 259 -21.83 -10.69 1.31
N VAL A 260 -22.14 -9.46 1.72
CA VAL A 260 -22.93 -8.51 0.93
C VAL A 260 -22.22 -8.15 -0.36
N ALA A 261 -20.92 -7.80 -0.29
CA ALA A 261 -20.15 -7.43 -1.47
C ALA A 261 -20.05 -8.56 -2.49
N LEU A 262 -19.84 -9.80 -2.04
CA LEU A 262 -19.81 -10.96 -2.92
C LEU A 262 -21.19 -11.25 -3.52
N GLY A 263 -22.26 -11.12 -2.73
CA GLY A 263 -23.63 -11.29 -3.20
C GLY A 263 -24.03 -10.30 -4.29
N LEU A 264 -23.66 -9.02 -4.12
CA LEU A 264 -23.85 -7.99 -5.14
C LEU A 264 -23.08 -8.33 -6.43
N LEU A 265 -21.82 -8.75 -6.30
CA LEU A 265 -21.01 -9.14 -7.46
C LEU A 265 -21.63 -10.33 -8.20
N VAL A 266 -22.05 -11.38 -7.49
CA VAL A 266 -22.72 -12.55 -8.09
C VAL A 266 -24.01 -12.14 -8.79
N SER A 267 -24.81 -11.30 -8.15
CA SER A 267 -26.06 -10.78 -8.69
C SER A 267 -25.86 -9.99 -10.00
N GLU A 268 -24.79 -9.21 -10.13
CA GLU A 268 -24.47 -8.47 -11.36
C GLU A 268 -23.90 -9.35 -12.49
N LEU A 269 -23.27 -10.46 -12.13
CA LEU A 269 -22.73 -11.46 -13.06
C LEU A 269 -23.77 -12.51 -13.51
N SER A 270 -24.85 -12.67 -12.75
CA SER A 270 -25.96 -13.56 -13.06
C SER A 270 -26.77 -13.07 -14.27
N GLU A 271 -27.26 -14.04 -15.06
CA GLU A 271 -28.24 -13.80 -16.11
C GLU A 271 -29.67 -13.66 -15.54
N ASP A 272 -30.59 -13.14 -16.37
CA ASP A 272 -32.02 -13.08 -16.03
C ASP A 272 -32.56 -14.49 -15.70
N PRO A 273 -33.48 -14.64 -14.72
CA PRO A 273 -34.24 -13.60 -14.01
C PRO A 273 -33.61 -13.08 -12.71
N TRP A 274 -32.45 -13.61 -12.33
CA TRP A 274 -31.81 -13.34 -11.03
C TRP A 274 -30.82 -12.17 -11.06
N ARG A 275 -30.59 -11.61 -12.25
CA ARG A 275 -29.75 -10.44 -12.44
C ARG A 275 -30.23 -9.28 -11.57
N GLY A 276 -29.32 -8.72 -10.77
CA GLY A 276 -29.62 -7.58 -9.89
C GLY A 276 -30.49 -7.92 -8.69
N ARG A 277 -30.71 -9.21 -8.37
CA ARG A 277 -31.46 -9.67 -7.19
C ARG A 277 -30.57 -10.37 -6.18
N VAL A 278 -30.79 -10.10 -4.90
CA VAL A 278 -30.10 -10.76 -3.78
C VAL A 278 -31.12 -11.15 -2.73
N ILE A 279 -31.01 -12.35 -2.18
CA ILE A 279 -31.85 -12.78 -1.05
C ILE A 279 -31.07 -12.55 0.23
N THR A 280 -31.62 -11.78 1.16
CA THR A 280 -31.05 -11.69 2.51
C THR A 280 -31.51 -12.89 3.33
N PHE A 281 -30.60 -13.47 4.11
CA PHE A 281 -30.90 -14.50 5.08
C PHE A 281 -30.77 -13.91 6.49
N SER A 282 -31.91 -13.80 7.15
CA SER A 282 -32.06 -13.34 8.53
C SER A 282 -33.28 -14.03 9.16
N LYS A 283 -33.79 -13.52 10.28
CA LYS A 283 -35.05 -13.99 10.87
C LYS A 283 -36.24 -13.87 9.90
N HIS A 284 -36.19 -12.91 8.98
CA HIS A 284 -37.16 -12.71 7.90
C HIS A 284 -36.40 -12.49 6.58
N PRO A 285 -36.27 -13.52 5.73
CA PRO A 285 -35.55 -13.38 4.47
C PRO A 285 -36.34 -12.50 3.49
N GLU A 286 -35.65 -11.55 2.85
CA GLU A 286 -36.23 -10.62 1.89
C GLU A 286 -35.50 -10.72 0.55
N LEU A 287 -36.24 -10.60 -0.55
CA LEU A 287 -35.68 -10.48 -1.89
C LEU A 287 -35.46 -8.99 -2.19
N CYS A 288 -34.19 -8.60 -2.23
CA CYS A 288 -33.74 -7.27 -2.63
C CYS A 288 -33.50 -7.22 -4.15
#